data_AF-A0A550H445-F1
#
_entry.id   AF-A0A550H445-F1
#
_cell.length_a   1.000
_cell.length_b   1.000
_cell.length_c   1.000
_cell.angle_alpha   90.00
_cell.angle_beta   90.00
_cell.angle_gamma   90.00
#
_symmetry.space_group_name_H-M   'P 1'
#
loop_
_entity.id
_entity.type
_entity.pdbx_description
1 polymer ?
#
loop_
_entity_poly.entity_id
_entity_poly.type
_entity_poly.pdbx_seq_one_letter_code
_entity_poly.pdbx_strand_id
1 'polypeptide(L)'
;AYPPFMMATTAASMGMEVHLYFTFWGMDIITNSKALKISPVGNPSLGLPNIVGVIPGMTRVATWMMKRRIKESNMPTIESLIDMAKRVGVKFHACSPTMKLSGIKKEDLIPQCDDIIGAATFLDMAAEDSITLFV
;
A
#
# COMPACT_ATOMS: atom_id res chain seq x y z
N ALA A 1 0.14 -3.28 1.01
CA ALA A 1 -1.22 -3.01 0.50
C ALA A 1 -2.31 -3.66 1.35
N TYR A 2 -2.45 -4.99 1.41
CA TYR A 2 -3.58 -5.63 2.13
C TYR A 2 -3.70 -5.24 3.62
N PRO A 3 -2.68 -5.43 4.48
CA PRO A 3 -2.82 -5.10 5.91
C PRO A 3 -3.24 -3.65 6.20
N PRO A 4 -2.59 -2.60 5.62
CA PRO A 4 -2.97 -1.23 5.92
C PRO A 4 -4.38 -0.88 5.42
N PHE A 5 -4.83 -1.40 4.27
CA PHE A 5 -6.21 -1.17 3.82
C PHE A 5 -7.24 -1.87 4.69
N MET A 6 -7.00 -3.12 5.10
CA MET A 6 -7.93 -3.83 6.00
C MET A 6 -8.07 -3.09 7.33
N MET A 7 -6.95 -2.67 7.93
CA MET A 7 -6.97 -1.90 9.17
C MET A 7 -7.66 -0.55 9.00
N ALA A 8 -7.34 0.18 7.92
CA ALA A 8 -7.93 1.49 7.64
C ALA A 8 -9.45 1.41 7.44
N THR A 9 -9.93 0.44 6.66
CA THR A 9 -11.37 0.27 6.43
C THR A 9 -12.11 -0.12 7.71
N THR A 10 -11.54 -1.01 8.54
CA THR A 10 -12.14 -1.38 9.83
C THR A 10 -12.16 -0.19 10.78
N ALA A 11 -11.05 0.54 10.95
CA ALA A 11 -10.98 1.72 11.80
C ALA A 11 -11.98 2.80 11.37
N ALA A 12 -12.06 3.09 10.07
CA ALA A 12 -13.02 4.05 9.54
C ALA A 12 -14.48 3.60 9.76
N SER A 13 -14.76 2.29 9.62
CA SER A 13 -16.08 1.73 9.92
C SER A 13 -16.45 1.80 11.41
N MET A 14 -15.45 1.90 12.30
CA MET A 14 -15.64 2.15 13.73
C MET A 14 -15.78 3.64 14.06
N GLY A 15 -15.83 4.51 13.06
CA GLY A 15 -16.00 5.96 13.22
C GLY A 15 -14.70 6.72 13.49
N MET A 16 -13.53 6.07 13.32
CA MET A 16 -12.25 6.76 13.42
C MET A 16 -11.99 7.58 12.16
N GLU A 17 -11.41 8.76 12.30
CA GLU A 17 -10.79 9.45 11.18
C GLU A 17 -9.50 8.71 10.79
N VAL A 18 -9.32 8.41 9.51
CA VAL A 18 -8.22 7.57 9.04
C VAL A 18 -7.50 8.21 7.86
N HIS A 19 -6.18 8.31 7.99
CA HIS A 19 -5.27 8.85 6.99
C HIS A 19 -4.28 7.77 6.56
N LEU A 20 -4.12 7.57 5.25
CA LEU A 20 -3.08 6.73 4.67
C LEU A 20 -2.07 7.59 3.93
N TYR A 21 -0.82 7.61 4.42
CA TYR A 21 0.30 8.29 3.78
C TYR A 21 1.16 7.30 2.99
N PHE A 22 1.16 7.45 1.66
CA PHE A 22 1.88 6.58 0.75
C PHE A 22 3.27 7.17 0.47
N THR A 23 4.32 6.40 0.79
CA THR A 23 5.71 6.79 0.61
C THR A 23 6.54 5.62 0.09
N PHE A 24 7.69 5.89 -0.54
CA PHE A 24 8.54 4.90 -1.22
C PHE A 24 7.71 3.88 -2.03
N TRP A 25 7.92 2.57 -1.81
CA TRP A 25 7.22 1.48 -2.48
C TRP A 25 5.69 1.51 -2.28
N GLY A 26 5.20 2.20 -1.26
CA GLY A 26 3.77 2.45 -1.08
C GLY A 26 3.17 3.29 -2.22
N MET A 27 3.97 4.14 -2.89
CA MET A 27 3.52 4.93 -4.04
C MET A 27 3.09 4.06 -5.22
N ASP A 28 3.65 2.86 -5.36
CA ASP A 28 3.29 1.93 -6.44
C ASP A 28 1.81 1.51 -6.36
N ILE A 29 1.18 1.63 -5.17
CA ILE A 29 -0.23 1.32 -4.94
C ILE A 29 -1.14 2.41 -5.51
N ILE A 30 -0.73 3.68 -5.41
CA ILE A 30 -1.55 4.84 -5.78
C ILE A 30 -1.08 5.52 -7.06
N THR A 31 -0.16 4.89 -7.78
CA THR A 31 0.23 5.30 -9.13
C THR A 31 -0.35 4.32 -10.14
N ASN A 32 -0.64 4.78 -11.36
CA ASN A 32 -1.36 4.03 -12.41
C ASN A 32 -0.56 2.84 -13.00
N SER A 33 0.38 2.26 -12.26
CA SER A 33 1.22 1.14 -12.69
C SER A 33 0.52 -0.19 -12.35
N LYS A 34 -0.09 -0.81 -13.37
CA LYS A 34 -0.85 -2.07 -13.30
C LYS A 34 -0.02 -3.32 -12.93
N ALA A 35 1.13 -3.19 -12.26
CA ALA A 35 2.06 -4.30 -12.04
C ALA A 35 2.78 -4.25 -10.68
N LEU A 36 2.02 -4.32 -9.58
CA LEU A 36 2.60 -4.68 -8.27
C LEU A 36 3.23 -6.08 -8.35
N LYS A 37 4.56 -6.16 -8.29
CA LYS A 37 5.32 -7.41 -8.22
C LYS A 37 5.62 -7.73 -6.76
N ILE A 38 5.37 -8.97 -6.35
CA ILE A 38 5.73 -9.45 -5.02
C ILE A 38 7.16 -9.97 -5.10
N SER A 39 8.12 -9.26 -4.49
CA SER A 39 9.47 -9.78 -4.33
C SER A 39 9.47 -10.84 -3.20
N PRO A 40 9.95 -12.07 -3.45
CA PRO A 40 10.20 -13.06 -2.40
C PRO A 40 11.47 -12.73 -1.60
N VAL A 41 12.36 -11.92 -2.19
CA VAL A 41 13.54 -11.37 -1.51
C VAL A 41 13.04 -10.18 -0.69
N GLY A 42 12.79 -10.39 0.61
CA GLY A 42 12.40 -9.31 1.54
C GLY A 42 11.14 -9.55 2.37
N ASN A 43 10.45 -10.68 2.21
CA ASN A 43 9.31 -11.04 3.08
C ASN A 43 9.62 -12.31 3.91
N PRO A 44 10.16 -12.16 5.14
CA PRO A 44 10.48 -13.27 6.04
C PRO A 44 9.27 -14.18 6.37
N SER A 45 8.06 -13.63 6.27
CA SER A 45 6.81 -14.33 6.59
C SER A 45 6.41 -15.40 5.56
N LEU A 46 7.11 -15.50 4.43
CA LEU A 46 6.90 -16.56 3.44
C LEU A 46 7.49 -17.91 3.87
N GLY A 47 8.26 -17.98 4.96
CA GLY A 47 8.92 -19.21 5.43
C GLY A 47 9.96 -19.78 4.44
N LEU A 48 10.30 -19.00 3.40
CA LEU A 48 11.28 -19.37 2.39
C LEU A 48 12.65 -18.81 2.78
N PRO A 49 13.72 -19.63 2.75
CA PRO A 49 15.08 -19.13 2.94
C PRO A 49 15.37 -18.01 1.93
N ASN A 50 15.96 -16.90 2.38
CA ASN A 50 16.29 -15.76 1.51
C ASN A 50 17.13 -16.16 0.27
N ILE A 51 17.90 -17.25 0.36
CA ILE A 51 18.70 -17.81 -0.75
C ILE A 51 17.86 -18.35 -1.91
N VAL A 52 16.58 -18.67 -1.70
CA VAL A 52 15.69 -19.12 -2.78
C VAL A 52 15.38 -17.97 -3.75
N GLY A 53 15.47 -16.72 -3.30
CA GLY A 53 15.22 -15.55 -4.12
C GLY A 53 16.34 -15.18 -5.11
N VAL A 54 17.53 -15.77 -4.98
CA VAL A 54 18.62 -15.66 -5.98
C VAL A 54 18.54 -16.72 -7.10
N ILE A 55 17.64 -17.71 -6.97
CA ILE A 55 17.43 -18.71 -8.03
C ILE A 55 16.64 -18.09 -9.19
N PRO A 56 17.18 -18.09 -10.42
CA PRO A 56 16.47 -17.55 -11.59
C PRO A 56 15.09 -18.20 -11.76
N GLY A 57 14.04 -17.39 -11.78
CA GLY A 57 12.65 -17.83 -11.97
C GLY A 57 11.84 -18.07 -10.69
N MET A 58 12.45 -18.25 -9.52
CA MET A 58 11.72 -18.49 -8.26
C MET A 58 10.84 -17.31 -7.84
N THR A 59 11.25 -16.09 -8.16
CA THR A 59 10.42 -14.88 -7.95
C THR A 59 9.09 -14.93 -8.70
N ARG A 60 9.08 -15.46 -9.92
CA ARG A 60 7.84 -15.61 -10.71
C ARG A 60 6.94 -16.69 -10.11
N VAL A 61 7.52 -17.81 -9.66
CA VAL A 61 6.78 -18.92 -9.03
C VAL A 61 6.12 -18.46 -7.73
N ALA A 62 6.88 -17.83 -6.83
CA ALA A 62 6.35 -17.34 -5.56
C ALA A 62 5.26 -16.28 -5.77
N THR A 63 5.46 -15.35 -6.72
CA THR A 63 4.41 -14.37 -7.09
C THR A 63 3.15 -15.06 -7.57
N TRP A 64 3.28 -16.07 -8.45
CA TRP A 64 2.13 -16.83 -8.97
C TRP A 64 1.40 -17.58 -7.86
N MET A 65 2.12 -18.26 -6.96
CA MET A 65 1.53 -18.97 -5.83
C MET A 65 0.77 -18.02 -4.90
N MET A 66 1.36 -16.86 -4.58
CA MET A 66 0.71 -15.87 -3.71
C MET A 66 -0.54 -15.28 -4.36
N LYS A 67 -0.48 -14.93 -5.66
CA LYS A 67 -1.65 -14.49 -6.43
C LYS A 67 -2.76 -15.55 -6.45
N ARG A 68 -2.39 -16.84 -6.58
CA ARG A 68 -3.35 -17.94 -6.56
C ARG A 68 -4.02 -18.08 -5.20
N ARG A 69 -3.25 -18.05 -4.10
CA ARG A 69 -3.80 -18.10 -2.73
C ARG A 69 -4.71 -16.92 -2.43
N ILE A 70 -4.32 -15.70 -2.79
CA ILE A 70 -5.17 -14.51 -2.64
C ILE A 70 -6.52 -14.71 -3.35
N LYS A 71 -6.50 -15.24 -4.59
CA LYS A 71 -7.71 -15.53 -5.34
C LYS A 71 -8.56 -16.65 -4.72
N GLU A 72 -7.92 -17.73 -4.25
CA GLU A 72 -8.59 -18.85 -3.57
C GLU A 72 -9.20 -18.45 -2.21
N SER A 73 -8.56 -17.51 -1.50
CA SER A 73 -9.01 -16.98 -0.21
C SER A 73 -10.13 -15.92 -0.30
N ASN A 74 -10.71 -15.69 -1.49
CA ASN A 74 -11.71 -14.64 -1.73
C ASN A 74 -11.29 -13.24 -1.23
N MET A 75 -9.99 -12.94 -1.28
CA MET A 75 -9.49 -11.62 -0.89
C MET A 75 -9.84 -10.58 -1.96
N PRO A 76 -10.27 -9.37 -1.57
CA PRO A 76 -10.58 -8.29 -2.50
C PRO A 76 -9.34 -7.88 -3.31
N THR A 77 -9.52 -7.39 -4.54
CA THR A 77 -8.39 -6.82 -5.30
C THR A 77 -7.88 -5.53 -4.66
N ILE A 78 -6.69 -5.07 -5.04
CA ILE A 78 -6.16 -3.80 -4.53
C ILE A 78 -7.04 -2.62 -4.94
N GLU A 79 -7.58 -2.63 -6.16
CA GLU A 79 -8.53 -1.64 -6.65
C GLU A 79 -9.81 -1.67 -5.80
N SER A 80 -10.32 -2.86 -5.49
CA SER A 80 -11.48 -3.00 -4.61
C SER A 80 -11.19 -2.50 -3.19
N LEU A 81 -9.99 -2.72 -2.66
CA LEU A 81 -9.59 -2.22 -1.34
C LEU A 81 -9.50 -0.69 -1.32
N ILE A 82 -8.93 -0.09 -2.37
CA ILE A 82 -8.89 1.35 -2.58
C ILE A 82 -10.32 1.92 -2.56
N ASP A 83 -11.21 1.35 -3.37
CA ASP A 83 -12.59 1.83 -3.47
C ASP A 83 -13.36 1.66 -2.15
N MET A 84 -13.19 0.52 -1.47
CA MET A 84 -13.82 0.30 -0.16
C MET A 84 -13.31 1.29 0.89
N ALA A 85 -12.00 1.51 0.97
CA ALA A 85 -11.42 2.48 1.90
C ALA A 85 -11.92 3.91 1.62
N LYS A 86 -12.00 4.32 0.35
CA LYS A 86 -12.56 5.63 0.01
C LYS A 86 -14.05 5.75 0.34
N ARG A 87 -14.85 4.69 0.11
CA ARG A 87 -16.29 4.68 0.44
C ARG A 87 -16.57 4.90 1.92
N VAL A 88 -15.70 4.41 2.79
CA VAL A 88 -15.82 4.61 4.25
C VAL A 88 -15.09 5.87 4.74
N GLY A 89 -14.62 6.73 3.83
CA GLY A 89 -14.08 8.05 4.19
C GLY A 89 -12.59 8.11 4.49
N VAL A 90 -11.80 7.07 4.19
CA VAL A 90 -10.34 7.12 4.38
C VAL A 90 -9.72 8.17 3.46
N LYS A 91 -8.81 8.99 4.00
CA LYS A 91 -8.05 10.02 3.26
C LYS A 91 -6.69 9.48 2.82
N PHE A 92 -6.33 9.69 1.56
CA PHE A 92 -5.11 9.20 0.93
C PHE A 92 -4.19 10.37 0.61
N HIS A 93 -2.93 10.24 1.02
CA HIS A 93 -1.92 11.29 0.93
C HIS A 93 -0.67 10.77 0.23
N ALA A 94 -0.26 11.41 -0.85
CA ALA A 94 0.98 11.09 -1.56
C ALA A 94 2.19 11.84 -0.95
N CYS A 95 3.32 11.14 -0.79
CA CYS A 95 4.55 11.71 -0.26
C CYS A 95 5.28 12.58 -1.28
N SER A 96 5.31 13.89 -1.06
CA SER A 96 5.94 14.83 -1.99
C SER A 96 7.45 14.62 -2.20
N PRO A 97 8.28 14.30 -1.16
CA PRO A 97 9.68 13.92 -1.39
C PRO A 97 9.84 12.65 -2.23
N THR A 98 9.01 11.63 -2.01
CA THR A 98 9.08 10.38 -2.79
C THR A 98 8.70 10.62 -4.24
N MET A 99 7.67 11.44 -4.50
CA MET A 99 7.29 11.81 -5.86
C MET A 99 8.45 12.45 -6.61
N LYS A 100 9.13 13.43 -5.98
CA LYS A 100 10.31 14.10 -6.57
C LYS A 100 11.45 13.12 -6.84
N LEU A 101 11.75 12.23 -5.88
CA LEU A 101 12.82 11.24 -6.00
C LEU A 101 12.55 10.24 -7.14
N SER A 102 11.30 9.83 -7.29
CA SER A 102 10.89 8.77 -8.22
C SER A 102 10.41 9.29 -9.58
N GLY A 103 10.39 10.63 -9.78
CA GLY A 103 9.90 11.26 -11.00
C GLY A 103 8.39 11.11 -11.24
N ILE A 104 7.61 10.83 -10.19
CA ILE A 104 6.16 10.68 -10.25
C ILE A 104 5.52 12.07 -10.30
N LYS A 105 4.62 12.28 -11.27
CA LYS A 105 3.84 13.51 -11.40
C LYS A 105 2.45 13.34 -10.82
N LYS A 106 1.74 14.45 -10.62
CA LYS A 106 0.38 14.43 -10.10
C LYS A 106 -0.57 13.64 -11.00
N GLU A 107 -0.35 13.67 -12.32
CA GLU A 107 -1.18 12.97 -13.31
C GLU A 107 -0.99 11.45 -13.28
N ASP A 108 0.09 10.97 -12.66
CA ASP A 108 0.35 9.53 -12.51
C ASP A 108 -0.42 8.93 -11.32
N LEU A 109 -0.94 9.77 -10.42
CA LEU A 109 -1.68 9.36 -9.24
C LEU A 109 -3.11 8.93 -9.59
N ILE A 110 -3.63 7.98 -8.83
CA ILE A 110 -5.04 7.58 -8.94
C ILE A 110 -5.97 8.74 -8.53
N PRO A 111 -7.18 8.85 -9.10
CA PRO A 111 -8.15 9.88 -8.74
C PRO A 111 -8.55 9.90 -7.25
N GLN A 112 -8.40 8.76 -6.57
CA GLN A 112 -8.69 8.58 -5.14
C GLN A 112 -7.66 9.23 -4.21
N CYS A 113 -6.52 9.71 -4.72
CA CYS A 113 -5.54 10.43 -3.93
C CYS A 113 -6.06 11.84 -3.63
N ASP A 114 -6.25 12.17 -2.35
CA ASP A 114 -6.83 13.46 -1.96
C ASP A 114 -5.79 14.59 -2.04
N ASP A 115 -4.60 14.37 -1.47
CA ASP A 115 -3.57 15.40 -1.35
C ASP A 115 -2.14 14.90 -1.56
N ILE A 116 -1.23 15.84 -1.79
CA ILE A 116 0.22 15.61 -1.86
C ILE A 116 0.86 16.39 -0.70
N ILE A 117 1.46 15.67 0.25
CA ILE A 117 1.99 16.27 1.49
C ILE A 117 3.41 15.81 1.82
N GLY A 118 4.12 16.62 2.61
CA GLY A 118 5.45 16.30 3.14
C GLY A 118 5.40 15.58 4.48
N ALA A 119 6.56 15.14 4.95
CA ALA A 119 6.69 14.45 6.24
C ALA A 119 6.26 15.33 7.42
N ALA A 120 6.52 16.65 7.39
CA ALA A 120 6.10 17.57 8.44
C ALA A 120 4.58 17.59 8.61
N THR A 121 3.83 17.80 7.51
CA THR A 121 2.36 17.78 7.52
C THR A 121 1.80 16.43 7.99
N PHE A 122 2.44 15.31 7.59
CA PHE A 122 2.04 13.99 8.09
C PHE A 122 2.25 13.86 9.60
N LEU A 123 3.39 14.32 10.12
CA LEU A 123 3.71 14.25 11.54
C LEU A 123 2.82 15.17 12.38
N ASP A 124 2.44 16.35 11.87
CA ASP A 124 1.50 17.24 12.54
C ASP A 124 0.12 16.58 12.68
N MET A 125 -0.39 15.91 11.64
CA MET A 125 -1.64 15.12 11.74
C MET A 125 -1.47 13.95 12.72
N ALA A 126 -0.38 13.19 12.60
CA ALA A 126 -0.16 12.01 13.43
C ALA A 126 0.06 12.35 14.92
N ALA A 127 0.52 13.56 15.24
CA ALA A 127 0.71 14.01 16.62
C ALA A 127 -0.62 14.19 17.37
N GLU A 128 -1.73 14.39 16.66
CA GLU A 128 -3.08 14.50 17.23
C GLU A 128 -3.78 13.13 17.35
N ASP A 129 -3.23 12.09 16.71
CA ASP A 129 -3.83 10.76 16.64
C ASP A 129 -3.42 9.83 17.80
N SER A 130 -4.35 8.97 18.20
CA SER A 130 -4.11 7.94 19.21
C SER A 130 -3.34 6.72 18.69
N ILE A 131 -3.35 6.48 17.37
CA ILE A 131 -2.75 5.30 16.73
C ILE A 131 -2.05 5.72 15.43
N THR A 132 -0.74 5.51 15.36
CA THR A 132 0.05 5.67 14.12
C THR A 132 0.83 4.39 13.83
N LEU A 133 0.68 3.87 12.61
CA LEU A 133 1.34 2.65 12.16
C LEU A 133 2.21 2.94 10.94
N PHE A 134 3.42 2.35 10.90
CA PHE A 134 4.27 2.31 9.72
C PHE A 134 4.27 0.87 9.18
N VAL A 135 3.81 0.69 7.94
CA VAL A 135 3.48 -0.64 7.36
C VAL A 135 4.10 -0.84 5.99
#